data_AF-A0AAQ1F1K4-F1
#
_entry.id   AF-A0AAQ1F1K4-F1
#
_cell.length_a   1.000
_cell.length_b   1.000
_cell.length_c   1.000
_cell.angle_alpha   90.00
_cell.angle_beta   90.00
_cell.angle_gamma   90.00
#
_symmetry.space_group_name_H-M   'P 1'
#
loop_
_entity.id
_entity.type
_entity.pdbx_description
1 polymer ?
#
loop_
_entity_poly.entity_id
_entity_poly.type
_entity_poly.pdbx_seq_one_letter_code
_entity_poly.pdbx_strand_id
1 'polypeptide(L)'
;MTEVIFGTLEDVAVRAAWTHEATVFTPWLASNLDRLGRELGLELQLEGQEVRVGRFAADILARDVRTNDRVLIENQLEEGDHRHLGQILTYLTGLDAKTVVWVAPAFRDEHLSAVRWLNQHASDGASFFAVKLRVVRIGDSAFAPLFEVLERPNDWDRRLQEVANEVAEQSPASARRQAFWDHAVQRHPGSGLTPASSPGRWVPTGVADVVISAWVGEHSVGVFLRGGRGRGEATLEQVLIPNAAALAARLGVGLGEAAYPFASRLEIDLADRSTWDRATDWLAERIALYAAAVRHVLEGLS
;
A
#
# COMPACT_ATOMS: atom_id res chain seq x y z
N MET A 1 -34.95 -21.07 -19.80
CA MET A 1 -33.56 -20.94 -19.35
C MET A 1 -32.76 -20.48 -20.56
N THR A 2 -32.24 -19.26 -20.55
CA THR A 2 -31.36 -18.77 -21.61
C THR A 2 -30.03 -19.51 -21.47
N GLU A 3 -29.65 -20.28 -22.48
CA GLU A 3 -28.39 -21.00 -22.52
C GLU A 3 -27.25 -19.96 -22.55
N VAL A 4 -26.37 -20.00 -21.54
CA VAL A 4 -25.23 -19.08 -21.47
C VAL A 4 -24.17 -19.56 -22.46
N ILE A 5 -23.83 -18.71 -23.43
CA ILE A 5 -22.81 -18.99 -24.43
C ILE A 5 -21.47 -18.41 -23.95
N PHE A 6 -20.43 -19.24 -23.92
CA PHE A 6 -19.06 -18.83 -23.61
C PHE A 6 -18.22 -18.84 -24.89
N GLY A 7 -17.53 -17.73 -25.16
CA GLY A 7 -16.57 -17.64 -26.27
C GLY A 7 -15.18 -18.10 -25.87
N THR A 8 -14.37 -18.46 -26.86
CA THR A 8 -12.96 -18.85 -26.68
C THR A 8 -12.06 -17.62 -26.83
N LEU A 9 -11.07 -17.49 -25.94
CA LEU A 9 -10.02 -16.49 -26.06
C LEU A 9 -9.00 -16.95 -27.10
N GLU A 10 -8.73 -16.10 -28.09
CA GLU A 10 -7.81 -16.40 -29.20
C GLU A 10 -6.61 -15.44 -29.17
N ASP A 11 -5.40 -15.98 -29.34
CA ASP A 11 -4.21 -15.18 -29.60
C ASP A 11 -4.19 -14.69 -31.05
N VAL A 12 -3.93 -13.39 -31.20
CA VAL A 12 -3.77 -12.71 -32.47
C VAL A 12 -2.32 -12.25 -32.59
N ALA A 13 -1.75 -12.36 -33.79
CA ALA A 13 -0.43 -11.82 -34.05
C ALA A 13 -0.38 -10.32 -33.69
N VAL A 14 0.61 -9.90 -32.90
CA VAL A 14 0.74 -8.50 -32.45
C VAL A 14 0.76 -7.50 -33.62
N ARG A 15 1.32 -7.93 -34.78
CA ARG A 15 1.36 -7.14 -36.01
C ARG A 15 0.01 -6.90 -36.67
N ALA A 16 -1.01 -7.68 -36.32
CA ALA A 16 -2.38 -7.44 -36.76
C ALA A 16 -3.01 -6.24 -36.02
N ALA A 17 -2.56 -5.96 -34.79
CA ALA A 17 -3.00 -4.78 -34.02
C ALA A 17 -2.11 -3.56 -34.28
N TRP A 18 -0.80 -3.75 -34.37
CA TRP A 18 0.16 -2.67 -34.60
C TRP A 18 1.08 -3.00 -35.78
N THR A 19 0.96 -2.27 -36.88
CA THR A 19 1.72 -2.54 -38.11
C THR A 19 3.20 -2.17 -37.99
N HIS A 20 3.51 -1.12 -37.22
CA HIS A 20 4.87 -0.60 -37.02
C HIS A 20 5.13 -0.26 -35.55
N GLU A 21 6.37 -0.50 -35.11
CA GLU A 21 6.79 -0.30 -33.74
C GLU A 21 6.84 1.19 -33.37
N ALA A 22 7.81 1.93 -33.91
CA ALA A 22 8.04 3.34 -33.59
C ALA A 22 6.86 4.28 -33.92
N THR A 23 6.11 4.01 -34.99
CA THR A 23 5.05 4.94 -35.46
C THR A 23 3.64 4.56 -35.01
N VAL A 24 3.42 3.34 -34.51
CA VAL A 24 2.09 2.87 -34.13
C VAL A 24 2.07 2.26 -32.73
N PHE A 25 2.95 1.31 -32.42
CA PHE A 25 2.97 0.67 -31.10
C PHE A 25 3.51 1.58 -30.00
N THR A 26 4.68 2.20 -30.18
CA THR A 26 5.29 3.08 -29.17
C THR A 26 4.35 4.23 -28.77
N PRO A 27 3.72 4.98 -29.70
CA PRO A 27 2.79 6.04 -29.32
C PRO A 27 1.52 5.52 -28.65
N TRP A 28 1.04 4.34 -29.06
CA TRP A 28 -0.11 3.69 -28.43
C TRP A 28 0.23 3.28 -26.99
N LEU A 29 1.38 2.64 -26.77
CA LEU A 29 1.83 2.21 -25.44
C LEU A 29 2.04 3.42 -24.52
N ALA A 30 2.68 4.48 -25.01
CA ALA A 30 2.87 5.73 -24.28
C ALA A 30 1.54 6.39 -23.85
N SER A 31 0.47 6.22 -24.64
CA SER A 31 -0.87 6.72 -24.32
C SER A 31 -1.69 5.77 -23.42
N ASN A 32 -1.21 4.55 -23.19
CA ASN A 32 -1.90 3.49 -22.43
C ASN A 32 -1.00 2.90 -21.33
N LEU A 33 -0.12 3.72 -20.74
CA LEU A 33 0.79 3.31 -19.68
C LEU A 33 0.07 2.82 -18.42
N ASP A 34 -1.19 3.21 -18.21
CA ASP A 34 -2.04 2.70 -17.12
C ASP A 34 -2.23 1.18 -17.19
N ARG A 35 -2.31 0.63 -18.41
CA ARG A 35 -2.48 -0.82 -18.62
C ARG A 35 -1.23 -1.59 -18.22
N LEU A 36 -0.06 -1.10 -18.64
CA LEU A 36 1.22 -1.67 -18.28
C LEU A 36 1.51 -1.47 -16.78
N GLY A 37 1.30 -0.26 -16.27
CA GLY A 37 1.49 0.09 -14.87
C GLY A 37 0.70 -0.80 -13.92
N ARG A 38 -0.54 -1.15 -14.27
CA ARG A 38 -1.37 -2.07 -13.49
C ARG A 38 -0.70 -3.43 -13.28
N GLU A 39 -0.16 -4.03 -14.34
CA GLU A 39 0.50 -5.34 -14.27
C GLU A 39 1.84 -5.30 -13.53
N LEU A 40 2.49 -4.14 -13.52
CA LEU A 40 3.74 -3.89 -12.78
C LEU A 40 3.52 -3.46 -11.33
N GLY A 41 2.30 -3.06 -10.96
CA GLY A 41 2.00 -2.41 -9.69
C GLY A 41 2.60 -0.99 -9.58
N LEU A 42 2.75 -0.29 -10.71
CA LEU A 42 3.32 1.06 -10.85
C LEU A 42 2.26 2.09 -11.29
N GLU A 43 2.39 3.34 -10.84
CA GLU A 43 1.57 4.45 -11.35
C GLU A 43 2.39 5.29 -12.34
N LEU A 44 2.32 4.92 -13.61
CA LEU A 44 3.20 5.46 -14.65
C LEU A 44 2.65 6.75 -15.28
N GLN A 45 3.46 7.81 -15.26
CA GLN A 45 3.25 9.04 -16.00
C GLN A 45 4.30 9.19 -17.10
N LEU A 46 3.86 9.50 -18.33
CA LEU A 46 4.75 9.71 -19.47
C LEU A 46 5.63 10.96 -19.26
N GLU A 47 6.95 10.84 -19.40
CA GLU A 47 7.87 11.98 -19.49
C GLU A 47 8.20 12.33 -20.95
N GLY A 48 8.37 11.31 -21.80
CA GLY A 48 8.73 11.50 -23.19
C GLY A 48 8.78 10.20 -23.99
N GLN A 49 8.80 10.36 -25.32
CA GLN A 49 9.05 9.30 -26.29
C GLN A 49 10.31 9.64 -27.08
N GLU A 50 11.03 8.63 -27.56
CA GLU A 50 12.26 8.80 -28.36
C GLU A 50 13.29 9.70 -27.66
N VAL A 51 13.50 9.45 -26.36
CA VAL A 51 14.34 10.31 -25.50
C VAL A 51 15.80 10.07 -25.82
N ARG A 52 16.49 11.11 -26.29
CA ARG A 52 17.88 11.02 -26.72
C ARG A 52 18.84 10.64 -25.58
N VAL A 53 19.61 9.57 -25.78
CA VAL A 53 20.73 9.15 -24.94
C VAL A 53 21.99 9.11 -25.79
N GLY A 54 22.72 10.24 -25.81
CA GLY A 54 23.86 10.44 -26.70
C GLY A 54 23.47 10.34 -28.18
N ARG A 55 23.92 9.28 -28.86
CA ARG A 55 23.59 9.01 -30.28
C ARG A 55 22.37 8.13 -30.49
N PHE A 56 21.83 7.57 -29.43
CA PHE A 56 20.67 6.67 -29.45
C PHE A 56 19.44 7.37 -28.87
N ALA A 57 18.28 6.72 -28.94
CA ALA A 57 17.04 7.16 -28.32
C ALA A 57 16.42 5.98 -27.57
N ALA A 58 15.92 6.25 -26.37
CA ALA A 58 15.08 5.32 -25.63
C ALA A 58 13.62 5.49 -26.08
N ASP A 59 12.89 4.39 -26.21
CA ASP A 59 11.54 4.42 -26.79
C ASP A 59 10.59 5.26 -25.96
N ILE A 60 10.47 4.94 -24.67
CA ILE A 60 9.59 5.64 -23.73
C ILE A 60 10.32 5.85 -22.40
N LEU A 61 10.28 7.08 -21.92
CA LEU A 61 10.62 7.43 -20.55
C LEU A 61 9.36 7.81 -19.80
N ALA A 62 9.15 7.16 -18.67
CA ALA A 62 8.04 7.41 -17.75
C ALA A 62 8.57 7.65 -16.33
N ARG A 63 7.65 7.96 -15.42
CA ARG A 63 7.92 8.20 -14.01
C ARG A 63 6.86 7.48 -13.17
N ASP A 64 7.26 6.79 -12.10
CA ASP A 64 6.29 6.35 -11.07
C ASP A 64 5.90 7.57 -10.23
N VAL A 65 4.64 7.94 -10.25
CA VAL A 65 4.09 9.10 -9.52
C VAL A 65 4.31 8.96 -8.01
N ARG A 66 4.34 7.72 -7.48
CA ARG A 66 4.42 7.47 -6.03
C ARG A 66 5.82 7.69 -5.46
N THR A 67 6.86 7.29 -6.21
CA THR A 67 8.26 7.40 -5.77
C THR A 67 9.02 8.52 -6.47
N ASN A 68 8.44 9.09 -7.55
CA ASN A 68 9.11 10.00 -8.46
C ASN A 68 10.32 9.35 -9.17
N ASP A 69 10.43 8.03 -9.20
CA ASP A 69 11.51 7.34 -9.90
C ASP A 69 11.25 7.24 -11.41
N ARG A 70 12.34 7.31 -12.19
CA ARG A 70 12.28 7.13 -13.63
C ARG A 70 12.15 5.67 -14.02
N VAL A 71 11.30 5.44 -15.02
CA VAL A 71 11.00 4.14 -15.62
C VAL A 71 11.33 4.20 -17.10
N LEU A 72 12.36 3.47 -17.51
CA LEU A 72 12.71 3.24 -18.91
C LEU A 72 11.85 2.11 -19.45
N ILE A 73 11.19 2.33 -20.59
CA ILE A 73 10.38 1.31 -21.24
C ILE A 73 10.90 1.17 -22.68
N GLU A 74 11.33 -0.04 -23.02
CA GLU A 74 11.82 -0.40 -24.36
C GLU A 74 10.88 -1.45 -24.92
N ASN A 75 10.33 -1.21 -26.11
CA ASN A 75 9.20 -1.97 -26.62
C ASN A 75 9.44 -2.47 -28.05
N GLN A 76 9.11 -3.72 -28.31
CA GLN A 76 9.30 -4.30 -29.63
C GLN A 76 8.14 -5.18 -30.10
N LEU A 77 7.98 -5.29 -31.42
CA LEU A 77 6.96 -6.15 -32.07
C LEU A 77 7.52 -7.50 -32.56
N GLU A 78 8.82 -7.72 -32.42
CA GLU A 78 9.49 -9.00 -32.69
C GLU A 78 9.97 -9.65 -31.39
N GLU A 79 10.37 -10.92 -31.45
CA GLU A 79 11.01 -11.62 -30.32
C GLU A 79 12.17 -10.80 -29.73
N GLY A 80 12.25 -10.73 -28.39
CA GLY A 80 13.33 -10.07 -27.67
C GLY A 80 14.70 -10.44 -28.23
N ASP A 81 15.61 -9.48 -28.38
CA ASP A 81 16.97 -9.73 -28.85
C ASP A 81 18.06 -9.08 -27.96
N HIS A 82 19.30 -9.51 -28.18
CA HIS A 82 20.47 -9.03 -27.46
C HIS A 82 20.83 -7.56 -27.79
N ARG A 83 20.32 -7.02 -28.90
CA ARG A 83 20.56 -5.62 -29.28
C ARG A 83 19.77 -4.70 -28.35
N HIS A 84 18.48 -4.98 -28.16
CA HIS A 84 17.64 -4.22 -27.23
C HIS A 84 18.13 -4.37 -25.79
N LEU A 85 18.54 -5.58 -25.37
CA LEU A 85 19.15 -5.74 -24.05
C LEU A 85 20.43 -4.89 -23.87
N GLY A 86 21.29 -4.82 -24.89
CA GLY A 86 22.48 -3.96 -24.85
C GLY A 86 22.12 -2.46 -24.81
N GLN A 87 21.09 -2.05 -25.54
CA GLN A 87 20.54 -0.69 -25.52
C GLN A 87 20.03 -0.31 -24.14
N ILE A 88 19.15 -1.15 -23.56
CA ILE A 88 18.64 -1.04 -22.18
C ILE A 88 19.77 -0.76 -21.19
N LEU A 89 20.81 -1.60 -21.20
CA LEU A 89 21.94 -1.47 -20.27
C LEU A 89 22.73 -0.17 -20.47
N THR A 90 22.84 0.29 -21.72
CA THR A 90 23.51 1.55 -22.04
C THR A 90 22.68 2.75 -21.58
N TYR A 91 21.35 2.69 -21.74
CA TYR A 91 20.45 3.81 -21.44
C TYR A 91 20.21 3.98 -19.95
N LEU A 92 20.19 2.88 -19.20
CA LEU A 92 19.96 2.88 -17.75
C LEU A 92 20.81 3.94 -17.03
N THR A 93 22.12 3.96 -17.31
CA THR A 93 23.06 4.89 -16.68
C THR A 93 22.88 6.34 -17.15
N GLY A 94 22.55 6.56 -18.42
CA GLY A 94 22.39 7.90 -19.00
C GLY A 94 21.08 8.58 -18.63
N LEU A 95 20.04 7.81 -18.30
CA LEU A 95 18.71 8.32 -17.97
C LEU A 95 18.42 8.39 -16.47
N ASP A 96 19.31 7.83 -15.64
CA ASP A 96 19.10 7.63 -14.20
C ASP A 96 17.76 6.93 -13.92
N ALA A 97 17.45 5.91 -14.73
CA ALA A 97 16.25 5.11 -14.56
C ALA A 97 16.45 4.10 -13.43
N LYS A 98 15.47 3.97 -12.54
CA LYS A 98 15.46 2.98 -11.45
C LYS A 98 14.68 1.73 -11.81
N THR A 99 13.78 1.83 -12.79
CA THR A 99 13.05 0.69 -13.32
C THR A 99 13.22 0.62 -14.83
N VAL A 100 13.38 -0.59 -15.33
CA VAL A 100 13.43 -0.92 -16.76
C VAL A 100 12.34 -1.92 -17.07
N VAL A 101 11.55 -1.64 -18.10
CA VAL A 101 10.51 -2.53 -18.60
C VAL A 101 10.81 -2.86 -20.05
N TRP A 102 11.14 -4.12 -20.31
CA TRP A 102 11.34 -4.62 -21.66
C TRP A 102 10.09 -5.36 -22.14
N VAL A 103 9.40 -4.80 -23.14
CA VAL A 103 8.14 -5.32 -23.67
C VAL A 103 8.36 -5.97 -25.04
N ALA A 104 8.08 -7.27 -25.16
CA ALA A 104 8.21 -7.99 -26.43
C ALA A 104 7.15 -9.11 -26.54
N PRO A 105 6.79 -9.62 -27.73
CA PRO A 105 5.79 -10.68 -27.85
C PRO A 105 6.27 -12.06 -27.37
N ALA A 106 7.60 -12.24 -27.33
CA ALA A 106 8.25 -13.47 -26.86
C ALA A 106 9.67 -13.15 -26.37
N PHE A 107 10.16 -14.01 -25.48
CA PHE A 107 11.52 -13.99 -24.96
C PHE A 107 12.10 -15.40 -25.01
N ARG A 108 13.41 -15.48 -25.23
CA ARG A 108 14.17 -16.72 -25.05
C ARG A 108 14.58 -16.89 -23.59
N ASP A 109 14.82 -18.13 -23.19
CA ASP A 109 15.27 -18.46 -21.83
C ASP A 109 16.56 -17.72 -21.44
N GLU A 110 17.45 -17.47 -22.40
CA GLU A 110 18.69 -16.72 -22.17
C GLU A 110 18.40 -15.25 -21.84
N HIS A 111 17.40 -14.63 -22.48
CA HIS A 111 16.99 -13.25 -22.20
C HIS A 111 16.37 -13.14 -20.80
N LEU A 112 15.49 -14.08 -20.45
CA LEU A 112 14.88 -14.14 -19.12
C LEU A 112 15.94 -14.39 -18.04
N SER A 113 16.88 -15.30 -18.30
CA SER A 113 18.01 -15.59 -17.40
C SER A 113 18.90 -14.37 -17.21
N ALA A 114 19.16 -13.58 -18.25
CA ALA A 114 19.92 -12.35 -18.16
C ALA A 114 19.19 -11.29 -17.31
N VAL A 115 17.89 -11.07 -17.54
CA VAL A 115 17.06 -10.16 -16.73
C VAL A 115 17.04 -10.59 -15.27
N ARG A 116 16.89 -11.89 -15.00
CA ARG A 116 16.95 -12.45 -13.65
C ARG A 116 18.31 -12.24 -13.00
N TRP A 117 19.40 -12.48 -13.74
CA TRP A 117 20.75 -12.25 -13.24
C TRP A 117 20.98 -10.78 -12.89
N LEU A 118 20.51 -9.85 -13.73
CA LEU A 118 20.56 -8.41 -13.46
C LEU A 118 19.82 -8.05 -12.17
N ASN A 119 18.60 -8.56 -11.98
CA ASN A 119 17.83 -8.34 -10.74
C ASN A 119 18.52 -8.88 -9.47
N GLN A 120 19.40 -9.88 -9.60
CA GLN A 120 20.16 -10.43 -8.47
C GLN A 120 21.45 -9.66 -8.16
N HIS A 121 22.01 -8.94 -9.14
CA HIS A 121 23.35 -8.36 -9.07
C HIS A 121 23.40 -6.84 -9.29
N ALA A 122 22.29 -6.19 -9.62
CA ALA A 122 22.23 -4.74 -9.74
C ALA A 122 22.45 -4.10 -8.36
N SER A 123 23.65 -3.55 -8.14
CA SER A 123 24.05 -2.89 -6.88
C SER A 123 23.31 -1.59 -6.61
N ASP A 124 22.76 -0.96 -7.66
CA ASP A 124 22.28 0.44 -7.63
C ASP A 124 20.74 0.54 -7.56
N GLY A 125 20.07 -0.56 -7.19
CA GLY A 125 18.62 -0.61 -6.99
C GLY A 125 17.79 -0.63 -8.27
N ALA A 126 18.42 -0.78 -9.44
CA ALA A 126 17.72 -0.90 -10.71
C ALA A 126 16.88 -2.18 -10.76
N SER A 127 15.61 -2.05 -11.17
CA SER A 127 14.65 -3.14 -11.24
C SER A 127 14.30 -3.43 -12.70
N PHE A 128 14.48 -4.67 -13.14
CA PHE A 128 14.27 -5.07 -14.52
C PHE A 128 13.05 -5.97 -14.66
N PHE A 129 12.21 -5.67 -15.65
CA PHE A 129 11.03 -6.43 -16.00
C PHE A 129 11.14 -6.94 -17.43
N ALA A 130 10.84 -8.23 -17.62
CA ALA A 130 10.54 -8.79 -18.95
C ALA A 130 9.03 -9.00 -19.04
N VAL A 131 8.39 -8.30 -19.98
CA VAL A 131 6.93 -8.27 -20.11
C VAL A 131 6.54 -8.80 -21.49
N LYS A 132 5.83 -9.92 -21.50
CA LYS A 132 5.32 -10.51 -22.73
C LYS A 132 4.06 -9.79 -23.18
N LEU A 133 4.11 -9.24 -24.38
CA LEU A 133 2.99 -8.62 -25.06
C LEU A 133 2.15 -9.68 -25.79
N ARG A 134 0.87 -9.76 -25.48
CA ARG A 134 -0.10 -10.54 -26.26
C ARG A 134 -1.21 -9.64 -26.76
N VAL A 135 -1.77 -9.99 -27.91
CA VAL A 135 -3.02 -9.43 -28.40
C VAL A 135 -4.01 -10.57 -28.47
N VAL A 136 -5.15 -10.41 -27.82
CA VAL A 136 -6.18 -11.44 -27.78
C VAL A 136 -7.55 -10.88 -28.17
N ARG A 137 -8.49 -11.75 -28.52
CA ARG A 137 -9.90 -11.39 -28.73
C ARG A 137 -10.82 -12.58 -28.46
N ILE A 138 -12.12 -12.33 -28.35
CA ILE A 138 -13.15 -13.37 -28.29
C ILE A 138 -14.09 -13.16 -29.48
N GLY A 139 -14.10 -14.10 -30.43
CA GLY A 139 -14.85 -13.95 -31.69
C GLY A 139 -14.45 -12.68 -32.44
N ASP A 140 -15.43 -11.87 -32.81
CA ASP A 140 -15.24 -10.61 -33.54
C ASP A 140 -15.12 -9.37 -32.62
N SER A 141 -14.76 -9.56 -31.34
CA SER A 141 -14.51 -8.44 -30.44
C SER A 141 -13.33 -7.58 -30.90
N ALA A 142 -13.27 -6.35 -30.38
CA ALA A 142 -12.06 -5.55 -30.48
C ALA A 142 -10.84 -6.29 -29.89
N PHE A 143 -9.65 -5.96 -30.40
CA PHE A 143 -8.40 -6.47 -29.86
C PHE A 143 -8.18 -6.01 -28.42
N ALA A 144 -7.77 -6.94 -27.57
CA ALA A 144 -7.40 -6.70 -26.19
C ALA A 144 -5.88 -6.94 -26.01
N PRO A 145 -5.11 -5.92 -25.61
CA PRO A 145 -3.70 -6.09 -25.27
C PRO A 145 -3.58 -6.69 -23.86
N LEU A 146 -2.68 -7.67 -23.70
CA LEU A 146 -2.31 -8.24 -22.41
C LEU A 146 -0.79 -8.11 -22.22
N PHE A 147 -0.39 -7.78 -20.99
CA PHE A 147 0.99 -7.66 -20.57
C PHE A 147 1.25 -8.70 -19.49
N GLU A 148 2.02 -9.74 -19.81
CA GLU A 148 2.34 -10.81 -18.85
C GLU A 148 3.76 -10.61 -18.33
N VAL A 149 3.91 -10.39 -17.03
CA VAL A 149 5.23 -10.22 -16.40
C VAL A 149 5.90 -11.59 -16.29
N LEU A 150 6.91 -11.84 -17.12
CA LEU A 150 7.67 -13.10 -17.12
C LEU A 150 8.82 -13.08 -16.10
N GLU A 151 9.49 -11.93 -15.96
CA GLU A 151 10.55 -11.73 -14.97
C GLU A 151 10.38 -10.38 -14.29
N ARG A 152 10.64 -10.35 -12.98
CA ARG A 152 10.65 -9.16 -12.13
C ARG A 152 11.58 -9.39 -10.93
N PRO A 153 11.93 -8.37 -10.15
CA PRO A 153 12.72 -8.56 -8.94
C PRO A 153 12.01 -9.45 -7.89
N ASN A 154 12.78 -10.28 -7.19
CA ASN A 154 12.23 -11.25 -6.22
C ASN A 154 11.49 -10.61 -5.04
N ASP A 155 11.89 -9.41 -4.63
CA ASP A 155 11.34 -8.70 -3.48
C ASP A 155 10.38 -7.56 -3.87
N TRP A 156 9.92 -7.57 -5.13
CA TRP A 156 9.11 -6.49 -5.69
C TRP A 156 7.84 -6.20 -4.90
N ASP A 157 7.05 -7.23 -4.57
CA ASP A 157 5.79 -7.05 -3.83
C ASP A 157 6.04 -6.45 -2.44
N ARG A 158 7.14 -6.84 -1.77
CA ARG A 158 7.53 -6.27 -0.48
C ARG A 158 7.89 -4.80 -0.64
N ARG A 159 8.67 -4.43 -1.66
CA ARG A 159 9.03 -3.03 -1.95
C ARG A 159 7.81 -2.17 -2.28
N LEU A 160 6.86 -2.69 -3.06
CA LEU A 160 5.60 -2.00 -3.32
C LEU A 160 4.81 -1.74 -2.03
N GLN A 161 4.80 -2.70 -1.10
CA GLN A 161 4.16 -2.52 0.19
C GLN A 161 4.86 -1.48 1.07
N GLU A 162 6.20 -1.44 1.06
CA GLU A 162 7.00 -0.42 1.75
C GLU A 162 6.69 0.98 1.22
N VAL A 163 6.70 1.17 -0.11
CA VAL A 163 6.32 2.43 -0.76
C VAL A 163 4.89 2.83 -0.40
N ALA A 164 3.94 1.90 -0.45
CA ALA A 164 2.55 2.18 -0.10
C ALA A 164 2.40 2.63 1.36
N ASN A 165 3.16 2.01 2.28
CA ASN A 165 3.19 2.40 3.68
C ASN A 165 3.81 3.79 3.87
N GLU A 166 4.93 4.09 3.23
CA GLU A 166 5.57 5.41 3.28
C GLU A 166 4.66 6.52 2.76
N VAL A 167 4.01 6.30 1.61
CA VAL A 167 3.03 7.24 1.06
C VAL A 167 1.85 7.43 2.02
N ALA A 168 1.36 6.36 2.65
CA ALA A 168 0.31 6.44 3.64
C ALA A 168 0.74 7.20 4.91
N GLU A 169 1.99 7.03 5.35
CA GLU A 169 2.59 7.76 6.48
C GLU A 169 2.78 9.25 6.19
N GLN A 170 3.01 9.62 4.93
CA GLN A 170 3.12 11.02 4.50
C GLN A 170 1.78 11.67 4.14
N SER A 171 0.67 10.93 4.25
CA SER A 171 -0.66 11.45 3.91
C SER A 171 -1.12 12.59 4.84
N PRO A 172 -1.99 13.51 4.36
CA PRO A 172 -2.59 14.56 5.19
C PRO A 172 -3.31 14.02 6.44
N ALA A 173 -3.91 12.83 6.34
CA ALA A 173 -4.55 12.16 7.46
C ALA A 173 -3.54 11.71 8.54
N SER A 174 -2.39 11.21 8.11
CA SER A 174 -1.27 10.84 9.00
C SER A 174 -0.72 12.06 9.75
N ALA A 175 -0.47 13.16 9.03
CA ALA A 175 -0.04 14.42 9.62
C ALA A 175 -1.07 14.99 10.61
N ARG A 176 -2.37 14.90 10.29
CA ARG A 176 -3.45 15.31 11.20
C ARG A 176 -3.48 14.48 12.47
N ARG A 177 -3.33 13.15 12.38
CA ARG A 177 -3.27 12.26 13.55
C ARG A 177 -2.06 12.60 14.42
N GLN A 178 -0.89 12.79 13.82
CA GLN A 178 0.32 13.21 14.53
C GLN A 178 0.07 14.50 15.32
N ALA A 179 -0.43 15.54 14.64
CA ALA A 179 -0.74 16.82 15.28
C ALA A 179 -1.80 16.70 16.39
N PHE A 180 -2.81 15.86 16.23
CA PHE A 180 -3.82 15.62 17.27
C PHE A 180 -3.20 14.94 18.50
N TRP A 181 -2.39 13.90 18.31
CA TRP A 181 -1.74 13.21 19.42
C TRP A 181 -0.71 14.09 20.13
N ASP A 182 0.03 14.92 19.40
CA ASP A 182 0.93 15.92 19.98
C ASP A 182 0.17 16.91 20.85
N HIS A 183 -0.98 17.42 20.35
CA HIS A 183 -1.87 18.30 21.11
C HIS A 183 -2.38 17.63 22.39
N ALA A 184 -2.82 16.37 22.29
CA ALA A 184 -3.32 15.60 23.43
C ALA A 184 -2.26 15.41 24.52
N VAL A 185 -1.01 15.08 24.13
CA VAL A 185 0.10 14.88 25.06
C VAL A 185 0.53 16.18 25.73
N GLN A 186 0.58 17.29 24.97
CA GLN A 186 0.92 18.60 25.53
C GLN A 186 -0.13 19.09 26.52
N ARG A 187 -1.41 18.89 26.22
CA ARG A 187 -2.51 19.29 27.09
C ARG A 187 -2.67 18.39 28.32
N HIS A 188 -2.43 17.09 28.16
CA HIS A 188 -2.62 16.07 29.21
C HIS A 188 -1.38 15.18 29.41
N PRO A 189 -0.26 15.72 29.92
CA PRO A 189 1.01 14.99 30.03
C PRO A 189 0.98 13.76 30.94
N GLY A 190 -0.01 13.67 31.84
CA GLY A 190 -0.22 12.52 32.74
C GLY A 190 -1.18 11.45 32.23
N SER A 191 -1.73 11.60 31.01
CA SER A 191 -2.73 10.66 30.46
C SER A 191 -2.16 9.31 30.03
N GLY A 192 -0.82 9.19 29.89
CA GLY A 192 -0.16 8.02 29.34
C GLY A 192 -0.27 7.89 27.80
N LEU A 193 -0.88 8.88 27.13
CA LEU A 193 -0.84 9.00 25.68
C LEU A 193 0.58 9.33 25.19
N THR A 194 0.89 8.93 23.96
CA THR A 194 2.18 9.21 23.32
C THR A 194 2.00 9.80 21.92
N PRO A 195 2.96 10.62 21.44
CA PRO A 195 3.01 11.07 20.04
C PRO A 195 3.06 9.88 19.08
N ALA A 196 2.32 9.94 17.97
CA ALA A 196 2.58 9.14 16.77
C ALA A 196 1.57 9.51 15.66
N SER A 197 1.75 8.96 14.46
CA SER A 197 0.91 9.21 13.29
C SER A 197 -0.19 8.15 13.07
N SER A 198 -0.23 7.10 13.90
CA SER A 198 -1.20 5.99 13.76
C SER A 198 -2.55 6.27 14.46
N PRO A 199 -3.64 5.57 14.10
CA PRO A 199 -5.00 5.90 14.54
C PRO A 199 -5.35 5.54 15.99
N GLY A 200 -4.46 4.88 16.74
CA GLY A 200 -4.74 4.54 18.13
C GLY A 200 -3.52 4.42 19.02
N ARG A 201 -3.71 4.72 20.30
CA ARG A 201 -2.70 4.67 21.36
C ARG A 201 -3.10 3.66 22.42
N TRP A 202 -2.13 2.87 22.83
CA TRP A 202 -2.29 1.94 23.92
C TRP A 202 -1.76 2.58 25.19
N VAL A 203 -2.60 2.62 26.22
CA VAL A 203 -2.24 3.09 27.56
C VAL A 203 -2.28 1.86 28.49
N PRO A 204 -1.12 1.29 28.86
CA PRO A 204 -1.07 0.16 29.77
C PRO A 204 -1.66 0.54 31.14
N THR A 205 -2.48 -0.35 31.71
CA THR A 205 -3.03 -0.11 33.07
C THR A 205 -2.11 -0.60 34.18
N GLY A 206 -1.15 -1.48 33.84
CA GLY A 206 -0.27 -2.16 34.80
C GLY A 206 -0.91 -3.31 35.55
N VAL A 207 -2.16 -3.69 35.24
CA VAL A 207 -2.91 -4.74 35.95
C VAL A 207 -3.42 -5.79 34.96
N ALA A 208 -3.16 -7.07 35.28
CA ALA A 208 -3.69 -8.24 34.55
C ALA A 208 -3.52 -8.18 33.01
N ASP A 209 -2.42 -7.61 32.52
CA ASP A 209 -2.14 -7.36 31.09
C ASP A 209 -3.23 -6.58 30.32
N VAL A 210 -4.06 -5.83 31.04
CA VAL A 210 -5.12 -4.99 30.46
C VAL A 210 -4.54 -3.67 29.98
N VAL A 211 -4.94 -3.28 28.77
CA VAL A 211 -4.56 -2.04 28.09
C VAL A 211 -5.82 -1.27 27.71
N ILE A 212 -5.78 0.04 27.89
CA ILE A 212 -6.78 0.96 27.36
C ILE A 212 -6.36 1.34 25.94
N SER A 213 -7.19 1.03 24.95
CA SER A 213 -6.95 1.40 23.56
C SER A 213 -7.73 2.67 23.23
N ALA A 214 -7.04 3.81 23.24
CA ALA A 214 -7.56 5.07 22.72
C ALA A 214 -7.46 5.10 21.19
N TRP A 215 -8.49 5.61 20.50
CA TRP A 215 -8.51 5.70 19.05
C TRP A 215 -9.12 7.01 18.57
N VAL A 216 -8.71 7.43 17.37
CA VAL A 216 -9.21 8.60 16.66
C VAL A 216 -9.70 8.20 15.27
N GLY A 217 -10.90 8.65 14.94
CA GLY A 217 -11.47 8.63 13.60
C GLY A 217 -11.69 10.05 13.10
N GLU A 218 -12.26 10.20 11.91
CA GLU A 218 -12.54 11.54 11.36
C GLU A 218 -13.66 12.25 12.12
N HIS A 219 -14.70 11.52 12.51
CA HIS A 219 -15.90 12.05 13.17
C HIS A 219 -16.08 11.57 14.61
N SER A 220 -15.08 10.91 15.19
CA SER A 220 -15.18 10.47 16.58
C SER A 220 -13.84 10.15 17.21
N VAL A 221 -13.82 10.15 18.54
CA VAL A 221 -12.74 9.60 19.37
C VAL A 221 -13.33 8.57 20.33
N GLY A 222 -12.51 7.64 20.82
CA GLY A 222 -12.99 6.66 21.78
C GLY A 222 -11.91 5.92 22.53
N VAL A 223 -12.35 5.15 23.52
CA VAL A 223 -11.53 4.21 24.29
C VAL A 223 -12.25 2.89 24.44
N PHE A 224 -11.51 1.79 24.55
CA PHE A 224 -12.02 0.48 24.94
C PHE A 224 -10.93 -0.31 25.67
N LEU A 225 -11.29 -1.40 26.35
CA LEU A 225 -10.33 -2.28 27.01
C LEU A 225 -9.87 -3.39 26.08
N ARG A 226 -8.65 -3.88 26.24
CA ARG A 226 -8.15 -5.07 25.53
C ARG A 226 -6.96 -5.67 26.26
N GLY A 227 -6.57 -6.88 25.86
CA GLY A 227 -5.27 -7.43 26.24
C GLY A 227 -4.10 -6.76 25.51
N GLY A 228 -2.93 -6.83 26.15
CA GLY A 228 -1.64 -6.49 25.55
C GLY A 228 -1.30 -7.34 24.31
N ARG A 229 -0.11 -7.10 23.73
CA ARG A 229 0.30 -7.77 22.48
C ARG A 229 0.28 -9.29 22.65
N GLY A 230 -0.41 -9.99 21.75
CA GLY A 230 -0.54 -11.45 21.76
C GLY A 230 -1.45 -12.04 22.84
N ARG A 231 -2.10 -11.21 23.66
CA ARG A 231 -2.95 -11.67 24.78
C ARG A 231 -4.43 -11.27 24.65
N GLY A 232 -4.83 -10.63 23.56
CA GLY A 232 -6.16 -10.04 23.40
C GLY A 232 -7.33 -10.99 23.74
N GLU A 233 -7.34 -12.19 23.16
CA GLU A 233 -8.37 -13.21 23.38
C GLU A 233 -8.34 -13.75 24.82
N ALA A 234 -7.16 -14.15 25.31
CA ALA A 234 -7.00 -14.64 26.67
C ALA A 234 -7.42 -13.60 27.72
N THR A 235 -7.03 -12.33 27.57
CA THR A 235 -7.44 -11.25 28.48
C THR A 235 -8.95 -11.00 28.39
N LEU A 236 -9.55 -11.08 27.20
CA LEU A 236 -11.00 -10.94 27.07
C LEU A 236 -11.73 -12.07 27.83
N GLU A 237 -11.39 -13.32 27.55
CA GLU A 237 -12.09 -14.49 28.09
C GLU A 237 -11.82 -14.74 29.58
N GLN A 238 -10.58 -14.54 30.02
CA GLN A 238 -10.15 -14.93 31.37
C GLN A 238 -10.20 -13.77 32.36
N VAL A 239 -10.23 -12.51 31.89
CA VAL A 239 -10.18 -11.32 32.75
C VAL A 239 -11.39 -10.42 32.55
N LEU A 240 -11.66 -9.96 31.33
CA LEU A 240 -12.70 -8.96 31.09
C LEU A 240 -14.12 -9.53 31.21
N ILE A 241 -14.39 -10.69 30.62
CA ILE A 241 -15.71 -11.35 30.68
C ILE A 241 -16.08 -11.73 32.13
N PRO A 242 -15.20 -12.40 32.92
CA PRO A 242 -15.53 -12.77 34.29
C PRO A 242 -15.81 -11.57 35.21
N ASN A 243 -15.20 -10.41 34.91
CA ASN A 243 -15.35 -9.19 35.70
C ASN A 243 -16.31 -8.18 35.07
N ALA A 244 -17.09 -8.58 34.06
CA ALA A 244 -17.80 -7.64 33.20
C ALA A 244 -18.86 -6.81 33.92
N ALA A 245 -19.59 -7.39 34.88
CA ALA A 245 -20.60 -6.68 35.65
C ALA A 245 -19.99 -5.57 36.52
N ALA A 246 -18.87 -5.86 37.20
CA ALA A 246 -18.18 -4.90 38.06
C ALA A 246 -17.52 -3.78 37.25
N LEU A 247 -16.90 -4.11 36.11
CA LEU A 247 -16.36 -3.13 35.18
C LEU A 247 -17.47 -2.25 34.59
N ALA A 248 -18.57 -2.84 34.12
CA ALA A 248 -19.68 -2.08 33.54
C ALA A 248 -20.30 -1.08 34.52
N ALA A 249 -20.48 -1.47 35.78
CA ALA A 249 -21.00 -0.60 36.82
C ALA A 249 -20.12 0.64 37.06
N ARG A 250 -18.79 0.51 36.89
CA ARG A 250 -17.83 1.60 37.08
C ARG A 250 -17.61 2.45 35.83
N LEU A 251 -17.60 1.81 34.67
CA LEU A 251 -17.35 2.48 33.39
C LEU A 251 -18.59 3.18 32.83
N GLY A 252 -19.79 2.73 33.22
CA GLY A 252 -21.05 3.20 32.67
C GLY A 252 -21.34 2.68 31.27
N VAL A 253 -20.56 1.69 30.79
CA VAL A 253 -20.74 1.02 29.50
C VAL A 253 -20.66 -0.48 29.68
N GLY A 254 -21.46 -1.24 28.92
CA GLY A 254 -21.44 -2.71 28.97
C GLY A 254 -20.27 -3.31 28.20
N LEU A 255 -20.13 -4.64 28.27
CA LEU A 255 -19.07 -5.37 27.57
C LEU A 255 -19.07 -5.09 26.06
N GLY A 256 -20.22 -5.00 25.39
CA GLY A 256 -20.30 -4.69 23.96
C GLY A 256 -19.71 -5.79 23.07
N GLU A 257 -19.16 -5.39 21.92
CA GLU A 257 -18.56 -6.32 20.94
C GLU A 257 -17.21 -6.85 21.41
N ALA A 258 -16.92 -8.13 21.13
CA ALA A 258 -15.66 -8.77 21.51
C ALA A 258 -14.42 -8.06 20.95
N ALA A 259 -14.54 -7.40 19.78
CA ALA A 259 -13.45 -6.63 19.19
C ALA A 259 -13.17 -5.31 19.92
N TYR A 260 -14.18 -4.74 20.60
CA TYR A 260 -14.12 -3.42 21.24
C TYR A 260 -14.79 -3.44 22.63
N PRO A 261 -14.30 -4.26 23.58
CA PRO A 261 -15.04 -4.45 24.81
C PRO A 261 -15.00 -3.20 25.70
N PHE A 262 -16.14 -2.86 26.28
CA PHE A 262 -16.34 -1.62 27.04
C PHE A 262 -16.01 -0.37 26.23
N ALA A 263 -16.43 -0.29 24.97
CA ALA A 263 -16.20 0.89 24.15
C ALA A 263 -16.99 2.12 24.65
N SER A 264 -16.27 3.22 24.88
CA SER A 264 -16.83 4.57 24.99
C SER A 264 -16.45 5.36 23.75
N ARG A 265 -17.37 6.18 23.22
CA ARG A 265 -17.16 7.02 22.05
C ARG A 265 -17.71 8.43 22.29
N LEU A 266 -17.03 9.42 21.73
CA LEU A 266 -17.52 10.79 21.54
C LEU A 266 -17.60 11.07 20.04
N GLU A 267 -18.79 11.39 19.54
CA GLU A 267 -18.97 11.93 18.18
C GLU A 267 -18.46 13.37 18.15
N ILE A 268 -17.43 13.62 17.34
CA ILE A 268 -16.75 14.91 17.24
C ILE A 268 -15.93 14.98 15.95
N ASP A 269 -16.04 16.08 15.22
CA ASP A 269 -15.28 16.28 13.98
C ASP A 269 -13.83 16.69 14.29
N LEU A 270 -12.89 15.78 14.04
CA LEU A 270 -11.46 16.02 14.24
C LEU A 270 -10.78 16.73 13.06
N ALA A 271 -11.49 16.91 11.94
CA ALA A 271 -11.02 17.79 10.87
C ALA A 271 -11.05 19.26 11.30
N ASP A 272 -12.01 19.64 12.16
CA ASP A 272 -12.05 20.96 12.80
C ASP A 272 -11.15 21.02 14.03
N ARG A 273 -10.07 21.81 13.97
CA ARG A 273 -9.13 21.98 15.09
C ARG A 273 -9.75 22.64 16.31
N SER A 274 -10.86 23.36 16.17
CA SER A 274 -11.55 23.99 17.30
C SER A 274 -12.14 22.97 18.28
N THR A 275 -12.37 21.73 17.82
CA THR A 275 -12.96 20.66 18.63
C THR A 275 -11.92 19.88 19.46
N TRP A 276 -10.63 20.09 19.18
CA TRP A 276 -9.55 19.24 19.70
C TRP A 276 -9.40 19.31 21.22
N ASP A 277 -9.59 20.48 21.82
CA ASP A 277 -9.56 20.63 23.27
C ASP A 277 -10.63 19.74 23.93
N ARG A 278 -11.86 19.80 23.44
CA ARG A 278 -12.96 18.97 23.93
C ARG A 278 -12.69 17.47 23.72
N ALA A 279 -12.16 17.09 22.56
CA ALA A 279 -11.84 15.69 22.26
C ALA A 279 -10.74 15.14 23.18
N THR A 280 -9.69 15.93 23.41
CA THR A 280 -8.54 15.51 24.22
C THR A 280 -8.85 15.53 25.71
N ASP A 281 -9.64 16.50 26.20
CA ASP A 281 -10.19 16.52 27.55
C ASP A 281 -11.03 15.25 27.82
N TRP A 282 -11.94 14.93 26.90
CA TRP A 282 -12.76 13.73 27.02
C TRP A 282 -11.93 12.44 27.01
N LEU A 283 -10.92 12.33 26.13
CA LEU A 283 -10.02 11.17 26.10
C LEU A 283 -9.27 11.01 27.43
N ALA A 284 -8.69 12.08 27.96
CA ALA A 284 -7.95 12.04 29.22
C ALA A 284 -8.85 11.63 30.39
N GLU A 285 -10.07 12.18 30.48
CA GLU A 285 -11.06 11.81 31.50
C GLU A 285 -11.46 10.33 31.39
N ARG A 286 -11.70 9.84 30.16
CA ARG A 286 -12.05 8.43 29.95
C ARG A 286 -10.88 7.50 30.27
N ILE A 287 -9.66 7.84 29.88
CA ILE A 287 -8.48 7.03 30.22
C ILE A 287 -8.30 6.96 31.74
N ALA A 288 -8.44 8.07 32.45
CA ALA A 288 -8.36 8.10 33.90
C ALA A 288 -9.45 7.24 34.56
N LEU A 289 -10.70 7.34 34.09
CA LEU A 289 -11.80 6.50 34.57
C LEU A 289 -11.52 5.01 34.34
N TYR A 290 -11.08 4.64 33.14
CA TYR A 290 -10.82 3.25 32.78
C TYR A 290 -9.68 2.67 33.59
N ALA A 291 -8.59 3.42 33.78
CA ALA A 291 -7.47 3.00 34.60
C ALA A 291 -7.87 2.82 36.08
N ALA A 292 -8.72 3.70 36.61
CA ALA A 292 -9.24 3.57 37.98
C ALA A 292 -10.18 2.36 38.13
N ALA A 293 -11.06 2.12 37.15
CA ALA A 293 -11.98 0.98 37.17
C ALA A 293 -11.21 -0.35 37.07
N VAL A 294 -10.25 -0.45 36.17
CA VAL A 294 -9.39 -1.63 36.01
C VAL A 294 -8.62 -1.91 37.30
N ARG A 295 -7.95 -0.91 37.88
CA ARG A 295 -7.25 -1.08 39.17
C ARG A 295 -8.20 -1.56 40.27
N HIS A 296 -9.32 -0.88 40.47
CA HIS A 296 -10.24 -1.25 41.55
C HIS A 296 -10.80 -2.67 41.41
N VAL A 297 -11.14 -3.10 40.20
CA VAL A 297 -11.78 -4.41 39.99
C VAL A 297 -10.74 -5.53 39.94
N LEU A 298 -9.53 -5.26 39.43
CA LEU A 298 -8.56 -6.29 39.07
C LEU A 298 -7.26 -6.28 39.89
N GLU A 299 -6.99 -5.29 40.76
CA GLU A 299 -5.77 -5.25 41.60
C GLU A 299 -5.61 -6.47 42.53
N GLY A 300 -6.67 -7.24 42.77
CA GLY A 300 -6.61 -8.49 43.54
C GLY A 300 -6.30 -9.75 42.71
N LEU A 301 -6.07 -9.63 41.40
CA LEU A 301 -5.81 -10.74 40.47
C LEU A 301 -4.34 -10.85 40.02
N SER A 302 -3.45 -10.04 40.60
CA SER A 302 -2.01 -10.01 40.33
C SER A 302 -1.23 -11.11 41.05
#